data_AF-W9NMM6-F1
#
_entry.id   AF-W9NMM6-F1
#
_cell.length_a   1.000
_cell.length_b   1.000
_cell.length_c   1.000
_cell.angle_alpha   90.00
_cell.angle_beta   90.00
_cell.angle_gamma   90.00
#
_symmetry.space_group_name_H-M   'P 1'
#
loop_
_entity.id
_entity.type
_entity.pdbx_description
1 polymer ?
#
loop_
_entity_poly.entity_id
_entity_poly.type
_entity_poly.pdbx_seq_one_letter_code
_entity_poly.pdbx_strand_id
1 'polypeptide(L)'
;MDAVKCQSPDYSAPSTSPNNLDASPDDWKAFAWHKFPGFSISERAGRQTSWVWEHNFYIQARGSPTKRKWICRHCLRRVRSKMTEFSAVDT
;
A
#
# COMPACT_ATOMS: atom_id res chain seq x y z
N MET A 1 4.33 33.57 30.97
CA MET A 1 4.78 32.34 30.25
C MET A 1 3.51 31.65 29.84
N ASP A 2 2.94 32.09 28.72
CA ASP A 2 1.56 31.79 28.37
C ASP A 2 1.54 30.60 27.42
N ALA A 3 0.86 29.53 27.83
CA ALA A 3 0.78 28.29 27.09
C ALA A 3 -0.05 28.48 25.81
N VAL A 4 0.57 28.28 24.65
CA VAL A 4 -0.12 28.26 23.36
C VAL A 4 -0.96 26.99 23.28
N LYS A 5 -2.27 27.15 23.50
CA LYS A 5 -3.27 26.10 23.31
C LYS A 5 -3.52 25.93 21.81
N CYS A 6 -2.90 24.93 21.19
CA CYS A 6 -3.23 24.53 19.83
C CYS A 6 -4.65 23.94 19.79
N GLN A 7 -5.63 24.74 19.36
CA GLN A 7 -6.94 24.22 18.96
C GLN A 7 -6.77 23.49 17.62
N SER A 8 -7.02 22.18 17.63
CA SER A 8 -7.23 21.41 16.40
C SER A 8 -8.55 21.89 15.77
N PRO A 9 -8.63 22.16 14.46
CA PRO A 9 -9.90 22.41 13.82
C PRO A 9 -10.71 21.11 13.84
N ASP A 10 -11.95 21.19 14.34
CA ASP A 10 -12.94 20.13 14.21
C ASP A 10 -13.28 19.96 12.72
N TYR A 11 -12.51 19.11 12.04
CA TYR A 11 -12.82 18.70 10.67
C TYR A 11 -13.96 17.69 10.73
N SER A 12 -15.19 18.19 10.64
CA SER A 12 -16.39 17.39 10.40
C SER A 12 -16.29 16.70 9.04
N ALA A 13 -15.58 15.58 9.00
CA ALA A 13 -15.59 14.68 7.85
C ALA A 13 -16.97 14.01 7.78
N PRO A 14 -17.62 13.98 6.61
CA PRO A 14 -18.81 13.16 6.42
C PRO A 14 -18.48 11.72 6.79
N SER A 15 -19.21 11.17 7.75
CA SER A 15 -19.22 9.75 8.10
C SER A 15 -19.87 8.96 6.95
N THR A 16 -19.18 8.90 5.81
CA THR A 16 -19.45 7.85 4.83
C THR A 16 -18.79 6.61 5.40
N SER A 17 -19.59 5.73 6.00
CA SER A 17 -19.16 4.37 6.34
C SER A 17 -18.35 3.83 5.15
N PRO A 18 -17.07 3.47 5.33
CA PRO A 18 -16.30 2.94 4.24
C PRO A 18 -17.00 1.65 3.85
N ASN A 19 -17.58 1.65 2.65
CA ASN A 19 -18.04 0.42 2.02
C ASN A 19 -16.93 -0.60 2.21
N ASN A 20 -17.26 -1.76 2.78
CA ASN A 20 -16.37 -2.91 2.86
C ASN A 20 -15.98 -3.33 1.44
N LEU A 21 -15.04 -2.60 0.84
CA LEU A 21 -14.23 -3.06 -0.27
C LEU A 21 -13.15 -3.93 0.34
N ASP A 22 -13.61 -5.06 0.89
CA ASP A 22 -12.76 -6.21 1.14
C ASP A 22 -11.99 -6.41 -0.16
N ALA A 23 -10.66 -6.41 -0.08
CA ALA A 23 -9.83 -6.55 -1.27
C ALA A 23 -10.25 -7.87 -1.92
N SER A 24 -11.02 -7.77 -3.01
CA SER A 24 -11.67 -8.93 -3.59
C SER A 24 -10.62 -10.01 -3.82
N PRO A 25 -10.89 -11.29 -3.51
CA PRO A 25 -9.98 -12.40 -3.78
C PRO A 25 -9.42 -12.38 -5.22
N ASP A 26 -10.14 -11.75 -6.16
CA ASP A 26 -9.70 -11.53 -7.54
C ASP A 26 -8.47 -10.63 -7.69
N ASP A 27 -8.25 -9.62 -6.84
CA ASP A 27 -7.09 -8.73 -6.92
C ASP A 27 -5.76 -9.46 -6.71
N TRP A 28 -5.77 -10.52 -5.90
CA TRP A 28 -4.60 -11.34 -5.61
C TRP A 28 -4.26 -12.32 -6.75
N LYS A 29 -5.20 -12.64 -7.63
CA LYS A 29 -4.96 -13.51 -8.80
C LYS A 29 -4.01 -12.85 -9.80
N ALA A 30 -4.08 -11.52 -9.94
CA ALA A 30 -3.22 -10.74 -10.84
C ALA A 30 -1.86 -10.36 -10.21
N PHE A 31 -1.59 -10.78 -8.97
CA PHE A 31 -0.35 -10.42 -8.28
C PHE A 31 0.85 -11.18 -8.86
N ALA A 32 1.94 -10.45 -9.14
CA ALA A 32 3.16 -11.00 -9.74
C ALA A 32 4.02 -11.78 -8.72
N TRP A 33 3.53 -12.92 -8.22
CA TRP A 33 4.19 -13.74 -7.19
C TRP A 33 5.62 -14.16 -7.55
N HIS A 34 5.91 -14.34 -8.84
CA HIS A 34 7.26 -14.68 -9.33
C HIS A 34 8.33 -13.63 -8.93
N LYS A 35 7.94 -12.37 -8.67
CA LYS A 35 8.86 -11.31 -8.21
C LYS A 35 9.17 -11.38 -6.72
N PHE A 36 8.42 -12.18 -5.97
CA PHE A 36 8.52 -12.28 -4.51
C PHE A 36 8.54 -13.76 -4.06
N PRO A 37 9.57 -14.52 -4.46
CA PRO A 37 9.68 -15.92 -4.05
C PRO A 37 9.80 -16.03 -2.52
N GLY A 38 9.17 -17.06 -1.94
CA GLY A 38 9.15 -17.30 -0.50
C GLY A 38 8.20 -16.40 0.30
N PHE A 39 7.43 -15.53 -0.37
CA PHE A 39 6.35 -14.77 0.24
C PHE A 39 4.97 -15.37 -0.08
N SER A 40 4.00 -15.06 0.76
CA SER A 40 2.57 -15.36 0.58
C SER A 40 1.73 -14.16 1.02
N ILE A 41 0.42 -14.25 0.82
CA ILE A 41 -0.53 -13.30 1.40
C ILE A 41 -0.33 -13.30 2.91
N SER A 42 -0.23 -12.11 3.51
CA SER A 42 -0.12 -11.97 4.96
C SER A 42 -1.43 -12.34 5.63
N GLU A 43 -1.38 -13.02 6.77
CA GLU A 43 -2.57 -13.37 7.57
C GLU A 43 -3.40 -12.16 8.04
N ARG A 44 -2.79 -10.96 8.01
CA ARG A 44 -3.43 -9.69 8.35
C ARG A 44 -4.13 -9.03 7.16
N ALA A 45 -3.82 -9.45 5.93
CA ALA A 45 -4.44 -8.90 4.73
C ALA A 45 -5.97 -9.15 4.75
N GLY A 46 -6.75 -8.16 4.31
CA GLY A 46 -8.22 -8.22 4.26
C GLY A 46 -8.93 -7.93 5.60
N ARG A 47 -8.22 -7.95 6.74
CA ARG A 47 -8.86 -7.69 8.05
C ARG A 47 -9.07 -6.21 8.37
N GLN A 48 -8.45 -5.30 7.61
CA GLN A 48 -8.35 -3.87 7.92
C GLN A 48 -8.66 -3.02 6.69
N THR A 49 -9.23 -1.83 6.90
CA THR A 49 -9.78 -0.95 5.85
C THR A 49 -9.16 0.45 5.81
N SER A 50 -7.89 0.61 6.19
CA SER A 50 -7.23 1.92 6.01
C SER A 50 -6.66 2.08 4.60
N TRP A 51 -6.41 3.32 4.17
CA TRP A 51 -5.86 3.66 2.84
C TRP A 51 -4.68 2.78 2.43
N VAL A 52 -3.80 2.45 3.37
CA VAL A 52 -2.63 1.62 3.06
C VAL A 52 -3.03 0.18 2.67
N TRP A 53 -4.09 -0.39 3.26
CA TRP A 53 -4.63 -1.72 2.94
C TRP A 53 -5.35 -1.74 1.59
N GLU A 54 -6.03 -0.65 1.25
CA GLU A 54 -6.75 -0.51 -0.01
C GLU A 54 -5.81 -0.34 -1.21
N HIS A 55 -4.69 0.37 -1.02
CA HIS A 55 -3.78 0.72 -2.12
C HIS A 55 -2.54 -0.16 -2.24
N ASN A 56 -2.29 -1.04 -1.27
CA ASN A 56 -1.12 -1.90 -1.26
C ASN A 56 -1.51 -3.36 -1.01
N PHE A 57 -0.68 -4.28 -1.50
CA PHE A 57 -0.67 -5.68 -1.11
C PHE A 57 0.19 -5.85 0.13
N TYR A 58 -0.28 -6.65 1.07
CA TYR A 58 0.48 -6.99 2.26
C TYR A 58 0.94 -8.45 2.20
N ILE A 59 2.24 -8.65 2.02
CA ILE A 59 2.84 -9.98 1.87
C ILE A 59 3.71 -10.33 3.09
N GLN A 60 3.80 -11.62 3.39
CA GLN A 60 4.55 -12.16 4.53
C GLN A 60 5.47 -13.29 4.07
N ALA A 61 6.68 -13.34 4.63
CA ALA A 61 7.62 -14.41 4.33
C ALA A 61 7.13 -15.72 4.97
N ARG A 62 7.10 -16.81 4.21
CA ARG A 62 6.63 -18.13 4.70
C ARG A 62 7.46 -18.67 5.86
N GLY A 63 8.76 -18.41 5.86
CA GLY A 63 9.69 -18.87 6.90
C GLY A 63 9.88 -17.91 8.08
N SER A 64 9.19 -16.76 8.11
CA SER A 64 9.39 -15.77 9.17
C SER A 64 8.15 -14.88 9.33
N PRO A 65 7.31 -15.11 10.36
CA PRO A 65 6.06 -14.37 10.52
C PRO A 65 6.28 -12.87 10.77
N THR A 66 7.48 -12.47 11.20
CA THR A 66 7.87 -11.07 11.42
C THR A 66 8.32 -10.33 10.16
N LYS A 67 8.70 -11.04 9.10
CA LYS A 67 9.17 -10.43 7.85
C LYS A 67 7.99 -10.17 6.92
N ARG A 68 7.58 -8.90 6.83
CA ARG A 68 6.40 -8.45 6.08
C ARG A 68 6.77 -7.29 5.17
N LYS A 69 6.05 -7.14 4.06
CA LYS A 69 6.25 -6.05 3.09
C LYS A 69 4.93 -5.51 2.57
N TRP A 70 4.91 -4.21 2.30
CA TRP A 70 3.87 -3.53 1.56
C TRP A 70 4.28 -3.37 0.11
N ILE A 71 3.41 -3.75 -0.82
CA ILE A 71 3.66 -3.60 -2.25
C ILE A 71 2.54 -2.77 -2.87
N CYS A 72 2.87 -1.60 -3.40
CA CYS A 72 1.87 -0.73 -4.02
C CYS A 72 1.21 -1.40 -5.24
N ARG A 73 -0.12 -1.47 -5.24
CA ARG A 73 -0.92 -2.09 -6.32
C ARG A 73 -0.68 -1.38 -7.66
N HIS A 74 -0.60 -0.05 -7.63
CA HIS A 74 -0.39 0.76 -8.82
C HIS A 74 1.04 0.63 -9.37
N CYS A 75 2.05 0.57 -8.49
CA CYS A 75 3.46 0.38 -8.90
C CYS A 75 3.71 -1.00 -9.51
N LEU A 76 2.96 -2.03 -9.09
CA LEU A 76 3.02 -3.35 -9.71
C LEU A 76 2.42 -3.36 -11.12
N ARG A 77 1.34 -2.61 -11.35
CA ARG A 77 0.65 -2.50 -12.65
C ARG A 77 1.42 -1.66 -13.65
N ARG A 78 2.19 -0.65 -13.20
CA ARG A 78 3.13 0.04 -14.09
C ARG A 78 4.22 -0.95 -14.49
N VAL A 79 4.10 -1.50 -15.70
CA VAL A 79 5.27 -1.98 -16.44
C VAL A 79 6.27 -0.84 -16.36
N ARG A 80 7.52 -1.12 -15.94
CA ARG A 80 8.59 -0.11 -15.96
C ARG A 80 8.67 0.38 -17.41
N SER A 81 7.99 1.49 -17.72
CA SER A 81 8.31 2.27 -18.90
C SER A 81 9.78 2.59 -18.74
N LYS A 82 10.58 2.16 -19.72
CA LYS A 82 12.02 2.43 -19.76
C LYS A 82 12.20 3.88 -19.34
N MET A 83 12.91 4.10 -18.24
CA MET A 83 13.29 5.43 -17.82
C MET A 83 14.09 5.98 -18.98
N THR A 84 13.54 6.93 -19.74
CA THR A 84 14.30 7.60 -20.79
C THR A 84 15.44 8.29 -20.07
N GLU A 85 16.65 7.78 -20.30
CA GLU A 85 17.87 8.34 -19.74
C GLU A 85 18.05 9.72 -20.38
N PHE A 86 17.73 10.76 -19.64
CA PHE A 86 18.09 12.11 -20.04
C PHE A 86 19.55 12.29 -19.65
N SER A 87 20.46 12.09 -20.61
CA SER A 87 21.84 12.53 -20.47
C SER A 87 21.82 14.05 -20.41
N ALA A 88 22.09 14.60 -19.24
CA ALA A 88 22.39 16.02 -19.11
C ALA A 88 23.68 16.27 -19.89
N VAL A 89 23.57 16.97 -21.03
CA VAL A 89 24.73 17.52 -21.71
C VAL A 89 25.12 18.77 -20.92
N ASP A 90 26.22 18.69 -20.19
CA ASP A 90 26.82 19.84 -19.52
C ASP A 90 27.39 20.75 -20.62
N THR A 91 27.04 22.04 -20.61
CA THR A 91 27.51 23.05 -21.59
C THR A 91 28.39 24.05 -20.88
#